data_AF-A0A1U7XYE8-F1
#
_entry.id   AF-A0A1U7XYE8-F1
#
_cell.length_a   1.000
_cell.length_b   1.000
_cell.length_c   1.000
_cell.angle_alpha   90.00
_cell.angle_beta   90.00
_cell.angle_gamma   90.00
#
_symmetry.space_group_name_H-M   'P 1'
#
loop_
_entity.id
_entity.type
_entity.pdbx_description
1 polymer ?
#
loop_
_entity_poly.entity_id
_entity_poly.type
_entity_poly.pdbx_seq_one_letter_code
_entity_poly.pdbx_strand_id
1 'polypeptide(L)'
;MPQQEVSQNGQHEALNLVKLLSSLPEVRALILDGCSLKFLASSDVARRLSTMLNHLVNLEFYLFDFNDEDQICSLLCILRSCLNLKLLNLLLSRIKNGSRKVDLNQLKGQGCRIDELNNLQTLGIHRFHGSKVELRFVRLVLASAPILEKMTINVDEEVSERKATKISKIIGVFAYSRSALTQLICQKHQP
;
A
#
# COMPACT_ATOMS: atom_id res chain seq x y z
N MET A 1 34.26 -5.74 17.30
CA MET A 1 33.00 -5.01 17.56
C MET A 1 33.32 -3.55 17.79
N PRO A 2 32.38 -2.60 17.57
CA PRO A 2 31.22 -2.56 16.67
C PRO A 2 31.52 -1.62 15.46
N GLN A 3 30.86 -1.63 14.28
CA GLN A 3 29.44 -1.40 13.95
C GLN A 3 28.86 -0.05 14.40
N GLN A 4 28.95 1.00 13.56
CA GLN A 4 28.02 2.15 13.55
C GLN A 4 28.30 3.10 12.36
N GLU A 5 27.55 2.99 11.25
CA GLU A 5 27.39 4.08 10.26
C GLU A 5 26.30 3.82 9.17
N VAL A 6 25.13 3.28 9.55
CA VAL A 6 24.01 3.02 8.59
C VAL A 6 22.64 3.40 9.18
N SER A 7 22.55 4.45 10.00
CA SER A 7 21.28 4.80 10.68
C SER A 7 20.95 6.29 10.83
N GLN A 8 21.83 7.21 10.42
CA GLN A 8 21.58 8.66 10.53
C GLN A 8 20.85 9.18 9.28
N ASN A 9 21.30 8.79 8.09
CA ASN A 9 20.37 8.42 7.02
C ASN A 9 19.79 7.03 7.36
N GLY A 10 18.50 6.73 7.20
CA GLY A 10 17.43 7.55 6.63
C GLY A 10 16.62 8.42 7.61
N GLN A 11 17.02 8.54 8.88
CA GLN A 11 16.26 9.32 9.87
C GLN A 11 16.20 10.82 9.51
N HIS A 12 17.26 11.36 8.90
CA HIS A 12 17.29 12.75 8.47
C HIS A 12 16.28 13.03 7.34
N GLU A 13 16.24 12.20 6.30
CA GLU A 13 15.30 12.33 5.19
C GLU A 13 13.85 11.93 5.56
N ALA A 14 13.66 11.07 6.57
CA ALA A 14 12.36 10.87 7.22
C ALA A 14 11.84 12.17 7.85
N LEU A 15 12.69 12.84 8.62
CA LEU A 15 12.37 14.14 9.23
C LEU A 15 12.15 15.21 8.16
N ASN A 16 12.84 15.15 7.01
CA ASN A 16 12.62 16.09 5.91
C ASN A 16 11.29 15.85 5.19
N LEU A 17 10.88 14.59 4.96
CA LEU A 17 9.57 14.29 4.38
C LEU A 17 8.43 14.68 5.34
N VAL A 18 8.60 14.44 6.66
CA VAL A 18 7.65 14.95 7.67
C VAL A 18 7.60 16.48 7.65
N LYS A 19 8.74 17.20 7.69
CA LYS A 19 8.77 18.68 7.61
C LYS A 19 8.09 19.20 6.34
N LEU A 20 8.35 18.59 5.19
CA LEU A 20 7.74 18.94 3.91
C LEU A 20 6.22 18.81 3.99
N LEU A 21 5.71 17.67 4.47
CA LEU A 21 4.28 17.47 4.67
C LEU A 21 3.70 18.44 5.72
N SER A 22 4.45 18.82 6.77
CA SER A 22 4.02 19.82 7.76
C SER A 22 3.87 21.22 7.15
N SER A 23 4.66 21.55 6.12
CA SER A 23 4.52 22.80 5.36
C SER A 23 3.39 22.78 4.31
N LEU A 24 2.70 21.64 4.13
CA LEU A 24 1.67 21.43 3.12
C LEU A 24 0.34 20.92 3.75
N PRO A 25 -0.28 21.67 4.69
CA PRO A 25 -1.46 21.19 5.44
C PRO A 25 -2.67 20.89 4.54
N GLU A 26 -2.82 21.59 3.42
CA GLU A 26 -3.90 21.40 2.44
C GLU A 26 -3.52 20.38 1.33
N VAL A 27 -2.55 19.49 1.55
CA VAL A 27 -2.15 18.49 0.56
C VAL A 27 -3.29 17.49 0.33
N ARG A 28 -3.90 17.54 -0.87
CA ARG A 28 -5.00 16.65 -1.26
C ARG A 28 -4.57 15.43 -2.08
N ALA A 29 -3.40 15.48 -2.70
CA ALA A 29 -2.83 14.41 -3.49
C ALA A 29 -1.34 14.24 -3.16
N LEU A 30 -0.92 13.00 -2.90
CA LEU A 30 0.46 12.66 -2.58
C LEU A 30 0.89 11.48 -3.44
N ILE A 31 2.01 11.67 -4.16
CA ILE A 31 2.62 10.66 -5.01
C ILE A 31 4.02 10.39 -4.45
N LEU A 32 4.33 9.13 -4.17
CA LEU A 32 5.60 8.71 -3.59
C LEU A 32 6.16 7.50 -4.35
N ASP A 33 7.49 7.33 -4.35
CA ASP A 33 8.12 6.09 -4.80
C ASP A 33 8.45 5.15 -3.62
N GLY A 34 8.72 3.88 -3.95
CA GLY A 34 9.08 2.85 -2.97
C GLY A 34 10.38 3.15 -2.21
N CYS A 35 11.26 4.01 -2.74
CA CYS A 35 12.47 4.46 -2.05
C CYS A 35 12.14 5.45 -0.93
N SER A 36 11.29 6.43 -1.24
CA SER A 36 10.79 7.49 -0.35
C SER A 36 9.99 6.92 0.82
N LEU A 37 9.30 5.80 0.60
CA LEU A 37 8.53 5.11 1.64
C LEU A 37 9.40 4.63 2.81
N LYS A 38 10.62 4.16 2.58
CA LYS A 38 11.48 3.57 3.64
C LYS A 38 11.73 4.51 4.81
N PHE A 39 11.72 5.81 4.55
CA PHE A 39 11.92 6.84 5.55
C PHE A 39 10.74 6.96 6.54
N LEU A 40 9.55 6.50 6.16
CA LEU A 40 8.32 6.63 6.97
C LEU A 40 8.04 5.43 7.89
N ALA A 41 8.94 4.43 7.94
CA ALA A 41 8.76 3.19 8.70
C ALA A 41 8.91 3.35 10.23
N SER A 42 9.29 4.55 10.69
CA SER A 42 9.47 4.89 12.11
C SER A 42 8.13 5.12 12.84
N SER A 43 7.99 4.55 14.04
CA SER A 43 6.79 4.71 14.88
C SER A 43 6.55 6.15 15.34
N ASP A 44 7.61 6.96 15.53
CA ASP A 44 7.45 8.38 15.88
C ASP A 44 7.06 9.23 14.65
N VAL A 45 7.41 8.79 13.44
CA VAL A 45 6.95 9.41 12.20
C VAL A 45 5.45 9.18 12.00
N ALA A 46 4.96 7.95 12.23
CA ALA A 46 3.54 7.60 12.12
C ALA A 46 2.63 8.52 12.95
N ARG A 47 3.01 8.76 14.21
CA ARG A 47 2.28 9.63 15.16
C ARG A 47 2.28 11.12 14.75
N ARG A 48 3.27 11.56 13.95
CA ARG A 48 3.34 12.94 13.42
C ARG A 48 2.50 13.09 12.15
N LEU A 49 2.42 12.07 11.30
CA LEU A 49 1.65 12.10 10.05
C LEU A 49 0.12 12.12 10.27
N SER A 50 -0.38 11.51 11.35
CA SER A 50 -1.81 11.35 11.61
C SER A 50 -2.61 12.63 11.79
N THR A 51 -1.98 13.74 12.18
CA THR A 51 -2.63 15.05 12.24
C THR A 51 -2.55 15.81 10.92
N MET A 52 -1.57 15.49 10.07
CA MET A 52 -1.19 16.28 8.89
C MET A 52 -1.85 15.80 7.60
N LEU A 53 -2.12 14.50 7.46
CA LEU A 53 -2.67 13.92 6.22
C LEU A 53 -4.21 13.84 6.20
N ASN A 54 -4.88 14.55 7.10
CA ASN A 54 -6.35 14.57 7.19
C ASN A 54 -7.03 15.18 5.95
N HIS A 55 -6.34 16.03 5.19
CA HIS A 55 -6.87 16.62 3.94
C HIS A 55 -6.56 15.76 2.70
N LEU A 56 -5.81 14.66 2.86
CA LEU A 56 -5.39 13.81 1.76
C LEU A 56 -6.55 12.97 1.21
N VAL A 57 -6.80 13.10 -0.09
CA VAL A 57 -7.89 12.44 -0.82
C VAL A 57 -7.36 11.41 -1.82
N ASN A 58 -6.17 11.66 -2.41
CA ASN A 58 -5.51 10.78 -3.36
C ASN A 58 -4.12 10.38 -2.83
N LEU A 59 -3.81 9.09 -2.86
CA LEU A 59 -2.49 8.56 -2.50
C LEU A 59 -2.05 7.55 -3.55
N GLU A 60 -0.90 7.82 -4.17
CA GLU A 60 -0.35 6.96 -5.23
C GLU A 60 1.10 6.56 -4.92
N PHE A 61 1.41 5.27 -5.11
CA PHE A 61 2.76 4.73 -4.92
C PHE A 61 3.30 4.11 -6.19
N TYR A 62 4.55 4.46 -6.51
CA TYR A 62 5.28 3.94 -7.66
C TYR A 62 6.41 3.01 -7.22
N LEU A 63 6.55 1.87 -7.91
CA LEU A 63 7.58 0.84 -7.65
C LEU A 63 7.50 0.24 -6.23
N PHE A 64 6.28 0.08 -5.71
CA PHE A 64 6.04 -0.50 -4.38
C PHE A 64 6.38 -2.00 -4.33
N ASP A 65 7.20 -2.42 -3.36
CA ASP A 65 7.63 -3.83 -3.22
C ASP A 65 6.96 -4.51 -2.02
N PHE A 66 6.03 -5.45 -2.28
CA PHE A 66 5.40 -6.28 -1.24
C PHE A 66 6.35 -7.33 -0.60
N ASN A 67 7.63 -7.32 -0.93
CA ASN A 67 8.69 -8.05 -0.24
C ASN A 67 9.55 -7.15 0.67
N ASP A 68 9.24 -5.86 0.75
CA ASP A 68 9.97 -4.85 1.52
C ASP A 68 9.13 -4.45 2.75
N GLU A 69 9.55 -4.91 3.92
CA GLU A 69 8.79 -4.72 5.17
C GLU A 69 8.67 -3.23 5.54
N ASP A 70 9.73 -2.44 5.34
CA ASP A 70 9.73 -1.00 5.61
C ASP A 70 8.68 -0.28 4.75
N GLN A 71 8.56 -0.65 3.47
CA GLN A 71 7.55 -0.08 2.57
C GLN A 71 6.13 -0.47 3.01
N ILE A 72 5.89 -1.72 3.42
CA ILE A 72 4.58 -2.18 3.91
C ILE A 72 4.20 -1.46 5.21
N CYS A 73 5.13 -1.39 6.18
CA CYS A 73 4.90 -0.70 7.44
C CYS A 73 4.60 0.79 7.23
N SER A 74 5.32 1.44 6.30
CA SER A 74 5.11 2.83 5.92
C SER A 74 3.77 3.07 5.22
N LEU A 75 3.37 2.21 4.28
CA LEU A 75 2.04 2.27 3.67
C LEU A 75 0.94 2.16 4.72
N LEU A 76 1.02 1.18 5.61
CA LEU A 76 0.01 0.98 6.67
C LEU A 76 0.02 2.14 7.70
N CYS A 77 1.18 2.74 7.96
CA CYS A 77 1.35 3.96 8.77
C CYS A 77 0.59 5.15 8.16
N ILE A 78 0.78 5.38 6.86
CA ILE A 78 0.09 6.46 6.12
C ILE A 78 -1.42 6.20 6.03
N LEU A 79 -1.86 4.95 5.77
CA LEU A 79 -3.28 4.63 5.65
C LEU A 79 -4.08 4.84 6.95
N ARG A 80 -3.46 4.67 8.13
CA ARG A 80 -4.07 5.06 9.42
C ARG A 80 -4.20 6.58 9.60
N SER A 81 -3.40 7.35 8.87
CA SER A 81 -3.29 8.81 8.97
C SER A 81 -4.19 9.56 7.98
N CYS A 82 -4.67 8.90 6.93
CA CYS A 82 -5.40 9.53 5.81
C CYS A 82 -6.90 9.19 5.87
N LEU A 83 -7.60 9.65 6.93
CA LEU A 83 -8.99 9.26 7.17
C LEU A 83 -9.99 9.70 6.07
N ASN A 84 -9.64 10.72 5.29
CA ASN A 84 -10.44 11.23 4.16
C ASN A 84 -9.98 10.70 2.78
N LEU A 85 -9.11 9.69 2.75
CA LEU A 85 -8.60 9.09 1.52
C LEU A 85 -9.74 8.46 0.70
N LYS A 86 -9.89 8.89 -0.56
CA LYS A 86 -10.89 8.36 -1.51
C LYS A 86 -10.29 7.47 -2.59
N LEU A 87 -9.04 7.71 -2.96
CA LEU A 87 -8.32 6.96 -3.99
C LEU A 87 -6.97 6.49 -3.47
N LEU A 88 -6.73 5.17 -3.52
CA LEU A 88 -5.43 4.55 -3.30
C LEU A 88 -4.99 3.86 -4.59
N ASN A 89 -3.81 4.21 -5.10
CA ASN A 89 -3.22 3.58 -6.28
C ASN A 89 -1.83 3.01 -6.00
N LEU A 90 -1.55 1.78 -6.42
CA LEU A 90 -0.29 1.08 -6.19
C LEU A 90 0.26 0.52 -7.51
N LEU A 91 1.33 1.10 -8.06
CA LEU A 91 2.13 0.47 -9.10
C LEU A 91 3.27 -0.33 -8.46
N LEU A 92 3.19 -1.66 -8.56
CA LEU A 92 4.16 -2.54 -7.91
C LEU A 92 5.50 -2.60 -8.67
N SER A 93 6.58 -2.89 -7.94
CA SER A 93 7.87 -3.22 -8.52
C SER A 93 7.83 -4.57 -9.23
N ARG A 94 8.53 -4.72 -10.37
CA ARG A 94 8.73 -6.03 -11.03
C ARG A 94 9.31 -7.07 -10.08
N ILE A 95 9.03 -8.35 -10.33
CA ILE A 95 9.54 -9.46 -9.52
C ILE A 95 11.08 -9.47 -9.54
N LYS A 96 11.70 -9.29 -8.37
CA LYS A 96 13.13 -9.55 -8.18
C LYS A 96 13.33 -11.02 -7.81
N ASN A 97 13.99 -11.77 -8.69
CA ASN A 97 14.39 -13.15 -8.42
C ASN A 97 15.28 -13.21 -7.18
N GLY A 98 14.98 -14.13 -6.25
CA GLY A 98 15.72 -14.27 -4.99
C GLY A 98 15.31 -13.33 -3.85
N SER A 99 14.26 -12.51 -4.03
CA SER A 99 13.73 -11.66 -2.95
C SER A 99 13.30 -12.47 -1.71
N ARG A 100 13.63 -11.95 -0.54
CA ARG A 100 13.27 -12.56 0.76
C ARG A 100 11.77 -12.39 0.95
N LYS A 101 11.03 -13.49 1.07
CA LYS A 101 9.57 -13.44 1.27
C LYS A 101 9.28 -12.89 2.66
N VAL A 102 8.52 -11.79 2.73
CA VAL A 102 8.04 -11.22 4.00
C VAL A 102 7.26 -12.26 4.78
N ASP A 103 7.60 -12.43 6.06
CA ASP A 103 6.87 -13.30 6.96
C ASP A 103 5.57 -12.62 7.42
N LEU A 104 4.48 -13.14 6.91
CA LEU A 104 3.13 -12.69 7.17
C LEU A 104 2.67 -12.84 8.64
N ASN A 105 3.46 -13.50 9.49
CA ASN A 105 3.24 -13.57 10.93
C ASN A 105 3.86 -12.37 11.66
N GLN A 106 4.95 -11.78 11.14
CA GLN A 106 5.63 -10.63 11.75
C GLN A 106 4.77 -9.35 11.61
N LEU A 107 4.17 -9.15 10.43
CA LEU A 107 3.16 -8.11 10.20
C LEU A 107 1.96 -8.21 11.18
N LYS A 108 1.55 -9.42 11.58
CA LYS A 108 0.48 -9.57 12.60
C LYS A 108 0.94 -9.13 13.99
N GLY A 109 2.20 -9.38 14.35
CA GLY A 109 2.77 -8.99 15.64
C GLY A 109 2.94 -7.48 15.81
N GLN A 110 3.24 -6.76 14.73
CA GLN A 110 3.41 -5.29 14.70
C GLN A 110 2.10 -4.48 14.75
N GLY A 111 0.95 -5.12 14.96
CA GLY A 111 -0.33 -4.40 15.03
C GLY A 111 -0.76 -3.79 13.69
N CYS A 112 -0.53 -4.51 12.57
CA CYS A 112 -0.99 -4.13 11.22
C CYS A 112 -2.52 -4.23 11.04
N ARG A 113 -3.26 -3.49 11.87
CA ARG A 113 -4.62 -3.02 11.58
C ARG A 113 -4.49 -1.73 10.79
N ILE A 114 -5.16 -1.63 9.65
CA ILE A 114 -5.60 -0.33 9.16
C ILE A 114 -6.88 -0.02 9.94
N ASP A 115 -7.03 1.22 10.38
CA ASP A 115 -8.30 1.71 10.90
C ASP A 115 -9.35 1.77 9.77
N GLU A 116 -10.57 2.18 10.05
CA GLU A 116 -11.62 2.19 9.05
C GLU A 116 -11.31 3.21 7.93
N LEU A 117 -11.11 2.71 6.70
CA LEU A 117 -10.93 3.49 5.49
C LEU A 117 -12.31 3.95 4.98
N ASN A 118 -13.05 4.63 5.86
CA ASN A 118 -14.47 4.98 5.69
C ASN A 118 -14.77 5.87 4.48
N ASN A 119 -13.75 6.51 3.90
CA ASN A 119 -13.88 7.33 2.70
C ASN A 119 -13.34 6.68 1.42
N LEU A 120 -12.70 5.50 1.48
CA LEU A 120 -12.02 4.92 0.33
C LEU A 120 -13.03 4.35 -0.69
N GLN A 121 -13.12 4.99 -1.84
CA GLN A 121 -14.05 4.67 -2.93
C GLN A 121 -13.37 3.92 -4.08
N THR A 122 -12.07 4.16 -4.32
CA THR A 122 -11.33 3.56 -5.44
C THR A 122 -10.00 2.96 -5.00
N LEU A 123 -9.76 1.70 -5.38
CA LEU A 123 -8.50 0.99 -5.23
C LEU A 123 -7.94 0.59 -6.60
N GLY A 124 -6.74 1.08 -6.95
CA GLY A 124 -5.95 0.63 -8.08
C GLY A 124 -4.73 -0.16 -7.62
N ILE A 125 -4.47 -1.34 -8.20
CA ILE A 125 -3.19 -2.03 -8.08
C ILE A 125 -2.75 -2.53 -9.46
N HIS A 126 -1.54 -2.14 -9.86
CA HIS A 126 -0.95 -2.40 -11.17
C HIS A 126 0.35 -3.20 -11.01
N ARG A 127 0.66 -4.05 -12.00
CA ARG A 127 1.72 -5.08 -11.91
C ARG A 127 1.47 -6.05 -10.75
N PHE A 128 0.25 -6.54 -10.62
CA PHE A 128 -0.14 -7.46 -9.56
C PHE A 128 0.36 -8.88 -9.85
N HIS A 129 1.10 -9.50 -8.92
CA HIS A 129 1.71 -10.82 -9.12
C HIS A 129 0.90 -11.98 -8.52
N GLY A 130 -0.11 -11.71 -7.69
CA GLY A 130 -0.84 -12.73 -6.93
C GLY A 130 -0.03 -13.34 -5.80
N SER A 131 0.85 -12.59 -5.15
CA SER A 131 1.61 -13.04 -3.99
C SER A 131 0.69 -13.27 -2.77
N LYS A 132 1.14 -14.06 -1.78
CA LYS A 132 0.39 -14.24 -0.53
C LYS A 132 0.25 -12.94 0.28
N VAL A 133 1.19 -12.00 0.11
CA VAL A 133 1.17 -10.68 0.77
C VAL A 133 0.19 -9.76 0.06
N GLU A 134 0.31 -9.64 -1.27
CA GLU A 134 -0.59 -8.86 -2.14
C GLU A 134 -2.07 -9.25 -1.95
N LEU A 135 -2.38 -10.56 -1.98
CA LEU A 135 -3.75 -11.05 -1.78
C LEU A 135 -4.28 -10.79 -0.36
N ARG A 136 -3.41 -10.81 0.66
CA ARG A 136 -3.80 -10.44 2.03
C ARG A 136 -4.03 -8.93 2.17
N PHE A 137 -3.21 -8.11 1.52
CA PHE A 137 -3.39 -6.66 1.49
C PHE A 137 -4.72 -6.28 0.83
N VAL A 138 -5.04 -6.85 -0.34
CA VAL A 138 -6.36 -6.65 -0.99
C VAL A 138 -7.50 -7.03 -0.05
N ARG A 139 -7.42 -8.20 0.61
CA ARG A 139 -8.44 -8.63 1.57
C ARG A 139 -8.54 -7.69 2.79
N LEU A 140 -7.43 -7.12 3.24
CA LEU A 140 -7.38 -6.15 4.34
C LEU A 140 -8.03 -4.81 3.94
N VAL A 141 -7.66 -4.26 2.78
CA VAL A 141 -8.28 -3.01 2.27
C VAL A 141 -9.78 -3.21 2.05
N LEU A 142 -10.19 -4.32 1.41
CA LEU A 142 -11.61 -4.65 1.26
C LEU A 142 -12.30 -4.72 2.62
N ALA A 143 -11.69 -5.38 3.62
CA ALA A 143 -12.23 -5.47 4.97
C ALA A 143 -12.40 -4.09 5.65
N SER A 144 -11.44 -3.19 5.48
CA SER A 144 -11.38 -1.87 6.12
C SER A 144 -12.11 -0.75 5.37
N ALA A 145 -12.45 -0.91 4.08
CA ALA A 145 -13.14 0.08 3.26
C ALA A 145 -14.58 -0.35 2.96
N PRO A 146 -15.57 0.04 3.78
CA PRO A 146 -16.96 -0.42 3.63
C PRO A 146 -17.66 0.16 2.38
N ILE A 147 -17.25 1.35 1.92
CA ILE A 147 -17.83 2.05 0.77
C ILE A 147 -17.01 1.93 -0.52
N LEU A 148 -16.13 0.93 -0.63
CA LEU A 148 -15.27 0.77 -1.80
C LEU A 148 -16.11 0.42 -3.05
N GLU A 149 -16.34 1.42 -3.90
CA GLU A 149 -17.14 1.31 -5.13
C GLU A 149 -16.38 0.66 -6.29
N LYS A 150 -15.08 0.93 -6.40
CA LYS A 150 -14.26 0.60 -7.57
C LYS A 150 -12.96 -0.08 -7.19
N MET A 151 -12.66 -1.20 -7.84
CA MET A 151 -11.42 -1.94 -7.65
C MET A 151 -10.84 -2.39 -8.99
N THR A 152 -9.62 -1.96 -9.30
CA THR A 152 -8.89 -2.31 -10.53
C THR A 152 -7.60 -3.05 -10.16
N ILE A 153 -7.47 -4.29 -10.63
CA ILE A 153 -6.29 -5.12 -10.51
C ILE A 153 -5.76 -5.42 -11.91
N ASN A 154 -4.66 -4.78 -12.30
CA ASN A 154 -3.92 -5.12 -13.51
C ASN A 154 -2.79 -6.10 -13.16
N VAL A 155 -3.01 -7.37 -13.49
CA VAL A 155 -2.04 -8.46 -13.31
C VAL A 155 -0.84 -8.23 -14.22
N ASP A 156 0.36 -8.44 -13.68
CA ASP A 156 1.61 -8.19 -14.38
C ASP A 156 1.79 -9.04 -15.66
N GLU A 157 2.52 -8.50 -16.64
CA GLU A 157 2.77 -9.14 -17.93
C GLU A 157 3.56 -10.46 -17.82
N GLU A 158 4.45 -10.57 -16.84
CA GLU A 158 5.29 -11.75 -16.58
C GLU A 158 4.50 -12.89 -15.90
N VAL A 159 3.28 -12.63 -15.42
CA VAL A 159 2.41 -13.64 -14.81
C VAL A 159 1.78 -14.52 -15.89
N SER A 160 2.01 -15.83 -15.80
CA SER A 160 1.41 -16.81 -16.70
C SER A 160 -0.13 -16.81 -16.62
N GLU A 161 -0.80 -17.03 -17.75
CA GLU A 161 -2.27 -16.99 -17.85
C GLU A 161 -2.95 -17.90 -16.82
N ARG A 162 -2.43 -19.13 -16.64
CA ARG A 162 -2.92 -20.08 -15.63
C ARG A 162 -2.89 -19.52 -14.21
N LYS A 163 -1.96 -18.61 -13.91
CA LYS A 163 -1.85 -17.91 -12.61
C LYS A 163 -2.73 -16.65 -12.60
N ALA A 164 -2.80 -15.89 -13.69
CA ALA A 164 -3.72 -14.76 -13.83
C ALA A 164 -5.19 -15.18 -13.63
N THR A 165 -5.63 -16.27 -14.25
CA THR A 165 -7.00 -16.82 -14.06
C THR A 165 -7.25 -17.27 -12.61
N LYS A 166 -6.24 -17.77 -11.90
CA LYS A 166 -6.35 -18.08 -10.46
C LYS A 166 -6.49 -16.82 -9.63
N ILE A 167 -5.73 -15.76 -9.94
CA ILE A 167 -5.83 -14.45 -9.29
C ILE A 167 -7.25 -13.90 -9.48
N SER A 168 -7.76 -13.80 -10.71
CA SER A 168 -9.09 -13.26 -10.98
C SER A 168 -10.20 -14.02 -10.25
N LYS A 169 -10.10 -15.36 -10.14
CA LYS A 169 -11.03 -16.17 -9.32
C LYS A 169 -10.97 -15.83 -7.83
N ILE A 170 -9.77 -15.69 -7.25
CA ILE A 170 -9.60 -15.35 -5.83
C ILE A 170 -10.12 -13.93 -5.54
N ILE A 171 -9.79 -12.97 -6.41
CA ILE A 171 -10.25 -11.58 -6.30
C ILE A 171 -11.78 -11.50 -6.41
N GLY A 172 -12.38 -12.23 -7.35
CA GLY A 172 -13.84 -12.35 -7.49
C GLY A 172 -14.52 -12.91 -6.23
N VAL A 173 -13.91 -13.91 -5.56
CA VAL A 173 -14.42 -14.44 -4.28
C VAL A 173 -14.36 -13.41 -3.16
N PHE A 174 -13.31 -12.57 -3.10
CA PHE A 174 -13.24 -11.49 -2.11
C PHE A 174 -14.33 -10.43 -2.37
N ALA A 175 -14.46 -10.02 -3.64
CA ALA A 175 -15.43 -9.03 -4.10
C ALA A 175 -16.89 -9.46 -3.93
N TYR A 176 -17.22 -10.75 -4.12
CA TYR A 176 -18.59 -11.27 -4.00
C TYR A 176 -19.25 -10.98 -2.64
N SER A 177 -18.45 -10.80 -1.58
CA SER A 177 -18.92 -10.45 -0.23
C SER A 177 -19.16 -8.95 0.01
N ARG A 178 -19.00 -8.08 -1.00
CA ARG A 178 -19.04 -6.62 -0.88
C ARG A 178 -20.16 -6.01 -1.72
N SER A 179 -21.27 -5.68 -1.07
CA SER A 179 -22.44 -5.03 -1.70
C SER A 179 -22.15 -3.64 -2.28
N ALA A 180 -21.18 -2.89 -1.72
CA ALA A 180 -20.79 -1.57 -2.21
C ALA A 180 -19.92 -1.61 -3.47
N LEU A 181 -19.27 -2.74 -3.79
CA LEU A 181 -18.30 -2.84 -4.88
C LEU A 181 -19.02 -3.01 -6.22
N THR A 182 -19.33 -1.89 -6.88
CA THR A 182 -20.08 -1.85 -8.14
C THR A 182 -19.21 -2.11 -9.38
N GLN A 183 -17.91 -1.84 -9.30
CA GLN A 183 -16.99 -2.01 -10.43
C GLN A 183 -15.74 -2.80 -9.99
N LEU A 184 -15.59 -4.02 -10.53
CA LEU A 184 -14.40 -4.84 -10.39
C LEU A 184 -13.77 -5.10 -11.77
N ILE A 185 -12.56 -4.61 -11.98
CA ILE A 185 -11.74 -4.91 -13.16
C ILE A 185 -10.57 -5.75 -12.68
N CYS A 186 -10.46 -7.01 -13.12
CA CYS A 186 -9.31 -7.87 -12.85
C CYS A 186 -8.83 -8.50 -14.16
N GLN A 187 -7.83 -7.87 -14.77
CA GLN A 187 -7.35 -8.17 -16.11
C GLN A 187 -5.84 -8.32 -16.12
N LYS A 188 -5.28 -9.01 -17.13
CA LYS A 188 -3.85 -8.95 -17.39
C LYS A 188 -3.52 -7.63 -18.10
N HIS A 189 -2.44 -6.98 -17.70
CA HIS A 189 -1.96 -5.79 -18.41
C HIS A 189 -1.60 -6.20 -19.85
N GLN A 190 -2.31 -5.62 -20.82
CA GLN A 190 -1.86 -5.59 -22.21
C GLN A 190 -1.06 -4.30 -22.42
N PRO A 191 0.04 -4.36 -23.20
CA PRO A 191 0.93 -3.23 -23.46
C PRO A 191 0.28 -2.14 -24.33
#